data_AF-A8EYQ3-F1
#
_entry.id   AF-A8EYQ3-F1
#
_cell.length_a   1.000
_cell.length_b   1.000
_cell.length_c   1.000
_cell.angle_alpha   90.00
_cell.angle_beta   90.00
_cell.angle_gamma   90.00
#
_symmetry.space_group_name_H-M   'P 1'
#
loop_
_entity.id
_entity.type
_entity.pdbx_description
1 polymer ?
#
loop_
_entity_poly.entity_id
_entity_poly.type
_entity_poly.pdbx_seq_one_letter_code
_entity_poly.pdbx_strand_id
1 'polypeptide(L)' 'MLGKQEIIETQEKSSHTELTSMRDGVNMNHLERRKLLVMPSEIMNLPDLTCYVNLAGNVPITKLQINLQT' A
#
# COMPACT_ATOMS: atom_id res chain seq x y z
N MET A 1 5.69 10.24 12.52
CA MET A 1 5.19 9.02 11.85
C MET A 1 4.53 9.44 10.54
N LEU A 2 4.87 8.83 9.40
CA LEU A 2 4.37 9.18 8.05
C LEU A 2 2.90 8.79 7.79
N GLY A 3 2.10 8.57 8.83
CA GLY A 3 0.67 8.28 8.74
C GLY A 3 0.31 6.84 8.34
N LYS A 4 -1.01 6.59 8.29
CA LYS A 4 -1.64 5.31 7.92
C LYS A 4 -2.77 5.60 6.93
N GLN A 5 -3.03 4.66 6.04
CA GLN A 5 -4.15 4.72 5.09
C GLN A 5 -5.02 3.47 5.24
N GLU A 6 -6.33 3.68 5.22
CA GLU A 6 -7.31 2.60 5.10
C GLU A 6 -7.37 2.16 3.63
N ILE A 7 -7.12 0.88 3.39
CA ILE A 7 -7.16 0.27 2.08
C ILE A 7 -8.24 -0.81 2.13
N ILE A 8 -9.18 -0.74 1.19
CA ILE A 8 -10.16 -1.80 0.95
C ILE A 8 -9.50 -2.75 -0.05
N GLU A 9 -8.96 -3.87 0.44
CA GLU A 9 -8.42 -4.91 -0.43
C GLU A 9 -9.56 -5.88 -0.77
N THR A 10 -9.96 -5.93 -2.04
CA THR A 10 -10.84 -6.98 -2.56
C THR A 10 -9.99 -8.22 -2.77
N GLN A 11 -10.15 -9.23 -1.92
CA GLN A 11 -9.48 -10.52 -2.12
C GLN A 11 -10.42 -11.45 -2.88
N GLU A 12 -10.09 -11.69 -4.15
CA GLU A 12 -10.74 -12.73 -4.96
C GLU A 12 -10.08 -14.07 -4.64
N LYS A 13 -10.82 -14.99 -4.01
CA LYS A 13 -10.38 -16.38 -3.87
C LYS A 13 -11.03 -17.23 -4.96
N SER A 14 -10.35 -17.40 -6.08
CA SER A 14 -10.73 -18.40 -7.09
C SER A 14 -10.44 -19.79 -6.53
N SER A 15 -11.47 -20.46 -6.01
CA SER A 15 -11.34 -21.85 -5.57
C SER A 15 -11.49 -22.75 -6.80
N HIS A 16 -10.39 -23.28 -7.34
CA HIS A 16 -10.44 -24.37 -8.30
C HIS A 16 -10.76 -25.67 -7.56
N THR A 17 -12.05 -25.90 -7.28
CA THR A 17 -12.56 -27.23 -6.93
C THR A 17 -12.82 -27.99 -8.23
N GLU A 18 -11.84 -28.78 -8.63
CA GLU A 18 -11.75 -29.58 -9.86
C GLU A 18 -12.76 -30.74 -9.97
N LEU A 19 -13.93 -30.73 -9.31
CA LEU A 19 -14.82 -31.91 -9.34
C LEU A 19 -16.34 -31.69 -9.27
N THR A 20 -16.87 -30.47 -9.39
CA THR A 20 -18.33 -30.29 -9.47
C THR A 20 -18.70 -29.28 -10.54
N SER A 21 -19.25 -29.77 -11.65
CA SER A 21 -20.00 -28.96 -12.59
C SER A 21 -21.08 -28.18 -11.83
N MET A 22 -21.17 -26.88 -12.10
CA MET A 22 -22.26 -25.97 -11.72
C MET A 22 -22.25 -25.33 -10.31
N ARG A 23 -21.15 -24.69 -9.90
CA ARG A 23 -21.20 -23.47 -9.07
C ARG A 23 -19.85 -22.76 -9.13
N ASP A 24 -19.69 -21.83 -10.06
CA ASP A 24 -18.58 -20.88 -10.02
C ASP A 24 -18.86 -19.86 -8.90
N GLY A 25 -18.58 -20.29 -7.67
CA GLY A 25 -18.70 -19.45 -6.49
C GLY A 25 -17.50 -18.52 -6.41
N VAL A 26 -17.55 -17.39 -7.11
CA VAL A 26 -16.64 -16.26 -6.85
C VAL A 26 -16.94 -15.73 -5.45
N ASN A 27 -16.12 -16.11 -4.47
CA ASN A 27 -16.18 -15.57 -3.11
C ASN A 27 -15.37 -14.27 -3.08
N MET A 28 -16.06 -13.15 -3.25
CA MET A 28 -15.49 -11.80 -3.18
C MET A 28 -15.59 -11.31 -1.73
N ASN A 29 -14.50 -11.43 -0.97
CA ASN A 29 -14.43 -10.89 0.39
C ASN A 29 -13.71 -9.53 0.35
N HIS A 30 -14.42 -8.47 0.74
CA HIS A 30 -13.82 -7.15 0.97
C HIS A 30 -13.18 -7.14 2.36
N LEU A 31 -11.87 -7.01 2.41
CA LEU A 31 -11.13 -6.91 3.67
C LEU A 31 -10.62 -5.48 3.83
N GLU A 32 -11.20 -4.75 4.78
CA GLU A 32 -10.72 -3.43 5.17
C GLU A 32 -9.47 -3.59 6.04
N ARG A 33 -8.30 -3.13 5.57
CA ARG A 33 -7.05 -3.12 6.35
C ARG A 33 -6.47 -1.71 6.43
N ARG A 34 -5.99 -1.36 7.63
CA ARG A 34 -5.13 -0.18 7.82
C ARG A 34 -3.69 -0.54 7.51
N LYS A 35 -3.13 0.05 6.46
CA LYS A 35 -1.71 -0.10 6.08
C LYS A 35 -0.95 1.18 6.46
N LEU A 36 0.32 1.02 6.85
CA LEU A 36 1.21 2.17 6.97
C LEU A 36 1.37 2.83 5.60
N LEU A 37 1.41 4.15 5.54
CA LEU A 37 1.64 4.88 4.29
C LEU A 37 3.06 4.63 3.75
N VAL A 38 4.02 4.51 4.66
CA VAL A 38 5.41 4.16 4.37
C VAL A 38 5.86 3.13 5.43
N MET A 39 6.37 1.99 4.98
CA MET A 39 6.87 0.94 5.85
C MET A 39 8.22 1.31 6.46
N PRO A 40 8.54 0.86 7.68
CA PRO A 40 9.87 1.08 8.26
C PRO A 40 11.01 0.58 7.36
N SER A 41 10.81 -0.54 6.67
CA SER A 41 11.77 -1.09 5.70
C SER A 41 12.02 -0.17 4.51
N GLU A 42 11.00 0.57 4.04
CA GLU A 42 11.16 1.54 2.94
C GLU A 42 11.96 2.78 3.38
N ILE A 43 11.91 3.12 4.67
CA ILE A 43 12.72 4.19 5.25
C ILE A 43 14.17 3.71 5.44
N MET A 44 14.35 2.48 5.92
CA MET A 44 15.68 1.89 6.14
C MET A 44 16.46 1.70 4.83
N ASN A 45 15.76 1.36 3.74
CA ASN A 45 16.36 1.12 2.43
C ASN A 45 16.22 2.35 1.50
N LEU A 46 16.05 3.54 2.06
CA LEU A 46 15.87 4.75 1.26
C LEU A 46 17.21 5.14 0.61
N PRO A 47 17.27 5.36 -0.71
CA PRO A 47 18.50 5.75 -1.38
C PRO A 47 19.02 7.10 -0.87
N ASP A 48 20.33 7.32 -1.02
CA ASP A 48 20.95 8.60 -0.71
C ASP A 48 20.24 9.74 -1.45
N LEU A 49 20.17 10.89 -0.78
CA LEU A 49 19.49 12.10 -1.27
C LEU A 49 17.99 11.91 -1.57
N THR A 50 17.35 10.85 -1.07
CA THR A 50 15.91 10.66 -1.20
C THR A 50 15.24 10.85 0.16
N CYS A 51 14.09 11.53 0.22
CA CYS A 51 13.35 11.74 1.46
C CYS A 51 11.84 11.69 1.26
N TYR A 52 11.11 11.46 2.35
CA TYR A 52 9.66 11.68 2.41
C TYR A 52 9.37 13.01 3.09
N VAL A 53 8.55 13.85 2.47
CA VAL A 53 8.17 15.16 2.99
C VAL A 53 6.73 15.13 3.44
N ASN A 54 6.52 15.52 4.71
CA ASN A 54 5.22 15.75 5.30
C ASN A 54 5.09 17.23 5.67
N LEU A 55 4.31 17.97 4.88
CA LEU A 55 4.06 19.39 5.11
C LEU A 55 2.86 19.57 6.04
N ALA A 56 2.86 20.64 6.84
CA ALA A 56 1.71 20.96 7.68
C ALA A 56 0.50 21.33 6.81
N GLY A 57 -0.66 20.78 7.16
CA GLY A 57 -1.92 20.98 6.43
C GLY A 57 -2.46 19.68 5.83
N ASN A 58 -3.53 19.78 5.05
CA ASN A 58 -4.17 18.63 4.39
C ASN A 58 -3.52 18.36 3.02
N VAL A 59 -2.21 18.14 3.01
CA VAL A 59 -1.42 17.90 1.80
C VAL A 59 -0.84 16.49 1.82
N PRO A 60 -0.78 15.80 0.66
CA PRO A 60 -0.31 14.43 0.61
C PRO A 60 1.20 14.35 0.89
N ILE A 61 1.59 13.31 1.62
CA ILE A 61 3.01 12.97 1.82
C ILE A 61 3.60 12.55 0.48
N THR A 62 4.77 13.11 0.15
CA THR A 62 5.43 12.88 -1.14
C THR A 62 6.87 12.44 -0.95
N LYS A 63 7.36 11.57 -1.85
CA LYS A 63 8.76 11.17 -1.94
C LYS A 63 9.50 12.12 -2.90
N LEU A 64 10.63 12.67 -2.48
CA LEU A 64 11.42 13.62 -3.26
C LEU A 64 12.89 13.17 -3.33
N GLN A 65 13.55 13.54 -4.43
CA GLN A 65 14.99 13.43 -4.60
C GLN A 65 15.62 14.83 -4.50
N ILE A 66 16.62 14.96 -3.64
CA ILE A 66 17.36 16.17 -3.36
C ILE A 66 18.54 16.24 -4.33
N ASN A 67 18.72 17.38 -4.98
CA ASN A 67 19.94 17.68 -5.73
C ASN A 67 20.76 18.69 -4.94
N LEU A 68 22.00 18.35 -4.64
CA LEU A 68 22.95 19.28 -4.03
C LEU A 68 23.44 20.22 -5.14
N GLN A 69 23.13 21.51 -5.03
CA GLN A 69 23.80 22.52 -5.85
C GLN A 69 25.19 22.73 -5.26
N THR A 70 26.22 22.40 -6.04
CA THR A 70 27.63 22.60 -5.69
C THR A 70 28.16 23.82 -6.43
#